data_AF-R4U547-F1
#
_entry.id   AF-R4U547-F1
#
_cell.length_a   1.000
_cell.length_b   1.000
_cell.length_c   1.000
_cell.angle_alpha   90.00
_cell.angle_beta   90.00
_cell.angle_gamma   90.00
#
_symmetry.space_group_name_H-M   'P 1'
#
loop_
_entity.id
_entity.type
_entity.pdbx_description
1 polymer ?
#
loop_
_entity_poly.entity_id
_entity_poly.type
_entity_poly.pdbx_seq_one_letter_code
_entity_poly.pdbx_strand_id
1 'polypeptide(L)'
;MKKIIYSLASSTELTIRNVATAVDKQDQMLLNIIKEVDWNIRAETSNALHNITINHSNVNSKLKSETETKLSNLKQDISIIKDNSDISQFYHDSIYKDLEKYVSINLKIKDITSKQLDEFLHNIYLIEKDKTRKIDGKEIKLTLPVYIRHFSHHPTNEDNEKPKIEEIQKSISIILNILNNKK
;
A
#
# COMPACT_ATOMS: atom_id res chain seq x y z
N MET A 1 -74.61 14.33 43.00
CA MET A 1 -73.96 13.43 42.02
C MET A 1 -73.20 14.18 40.92
N LYS A 2 -73.83 15.05 40.11
CA LYS A 2 -73.13 15.81 39.03
C LYS A 2 -71.88 16.60 39.47
N LYS A 3 -71.93 17.35 40.58
CA LYS A 3 -70.78 18.15 41.08
C LYS A 3 -69.52 17.32 41.42
N ILE A 4 -69.69 16.09 41.92
CA ILE A 4 -68.57 15.20 42.28
C ILE A 4 -67.90 14.66 41.01
N ILE A 5 -68.70 14.34 39.98
CA ILE A 5 -68.20 13.88 38.68
C ILE A 5 -67.40 14.98 37.99
N TYR A 6 -67.86 16.24 38.04
CA TYR A 6 -67.11 17.37 37.47
C TYR A 6 -65.79 17.66 38.20
N SER A 7 -65.74 17.55 39.53
CA SER A 7 -64.47 17.77 40.26
C SER A 7 -63.46 16.65 40.01
N LEU A 8 -63.90 15.39 39.91
CA LEU A 8 -63.04 14.26 39.54
C LEU A 8 -62.52 14.39 38.11
N ALA A 9 -63.38 14.77 37.16
CA ALA A 9 -62.97 15.00 35.77
C ALA A 9 -61.91 16.12 35.67
N SER A 10 -62.11 17.24 36.38
CA SER A 10 -61.16 18.35 36.41
C SER A 10 -59.82 17.98 37.06
N SER A 11 -59.84 17.22 38.15
CA SER A 11 -58.62 16.71 38.80
C SER A 11 -57.86 15.72 37.92
N THR A 12 -58.57 14.87 37.18
CA THR A 12 -57.97 13.90 36.26
C THR A 12 -57.36 14.62 35.06
N GLU A 13 -58.04 15.62 34.50
CA GLU A 13 -57.50 16.46 33.41
C GLU A 13 -56.20 17.17 33.83
N LEU A 14 -56.18 17.77 35.03
CA LEU A 14 -54.97 18.43 35.55
C LEU A 14 -53.81 17.43 35.72
N THR A 15 -54.11 16.22 36.19
CA THR A 15 -53.12 15.15 36.36
C THR A 15 -52.56 14.71 35.01
N ILE A 16 -53.41 14.52 34.00
CA ILE A 16 -52.98 14.15 32.64
C ILE A 16 -52.10 15.26 32.03
N ARG A 17 -52.46 16.54 32.20
CA ARG A 17 -51.65 17.68 31.73
C ARG A 17 -50.28 17.73 32.42
N ASN A 18 -50.22 17.48 33.72
CA ASN A 18 -48.97 17.44 34.46
C ASN A 18 -48.07 16.28 34.00
N VAL A 19 -48.66 15.10 33.75
CA VAL A 19 -47.93 13.94 33.21
C VAL A 19 -47.40 14.24 31.80
N ALA A 20 -48.23 14.79 30.91
CA ALA A 20 -47.80 15.18 29.56
C ALA A 20 -46.62 16.17 29.59
N THR A 21 -46.69 17.18 30.46
CA THR A 21 -45.61 18.17 30.62
C THR A 21 -44.33 17.55 31.19
N ALA A 22 -44.44 16.54 32.06
CA ALA A 22 -43.28 15.82 32.59
C ALA A 22 -42.62 14.93 31.53
N VAL A 23 -43.42 14.27 30.68
CA VAL A 23 -42.94 13.48 29.53
C VAL A 23 -42.22 14.40 28.54
N ASP A 24 -42.81 15.53 28.17
CA ASP A 24 -42.18 16.50 27.26
C ASP A 24 -40.82 16.99 27.79
N LYS A 25 -40.70 17.21 29.12
CA LYS A 25 -39.43 17.58 29.75
C LYS A 25 -38.40 16.47 29.68
N GLN A 26 -38.80 15.21 29.87
CA GLN A 26 -37.91 14.05 29.77
C GLN A 26 -37.41 13.87 28.34
N ASP A 27 -38.28 14.04 27.34
CA ASP A 27 -37.91 13.96 25.93
C ASP A 27 -36.90 15.04 25.55
N GLN A 28 -37.06 16.27 26.04
CA GLN A 28 -36.08 17.34 25.83
C GLN A 28 -34.74 17.05 26.50
N MET A 29 -34.72 16.45 27.70
CA MET A 29 -33.48 16.02 28.35
C MET A 29 -32.76 14.94 27.55
N LEU A 30 -33.49 13.93 27.07
CA LEU A 30 -32.96 12.86 26.21
C LEU A 30 -32.36 13.42 24.91
N LEU A 31 -33.06 14.35 24.26
CA LEU A 31 -32.56 14.99 23.03
C LEU A 31 -31.25 15.76 23.27
N ASN A 32 -31.11 16.43 24.42
CA ASN A 32 -29.88 17.13 24.77
C ASN A 32 -28.72 16.17 25.03
N ILE A 33 -28.97 15.08 25.76
CA ILE A 33 -27.96 14.03 26.01
C ILE A 33 -27.49 13.42 24.69
N ILE A 34 -28.41 13.09 23.78
CA ILE A 34 -28.08 12.52 22.47
C ILE A 34 -27.19 13.47 21.66
N LYS A 35 -27.51 14.77 21.65
CA LYS A 35 -26.70 15.77 20.94
C LYS A 35 -25.29 15.90 21.52
N GLU A 36 -25.17 15.89 22.84
CA GLU A 36 -23.88 16.00 23.53
C GLU A 36 -23.00 14.76 23.26
N VAL A 37 -23.59 13.57 23.34
CA VAL A 37 -22.91 12.31 23.03
C VAL A 37 -22.48 12.25 21.56
N ASP A 38 -23.35 12.62 20.62
CA ASP A 38 -23.01 12.69 19.19
C ASP A 38 -21.87 13.68 18.93
N TRP A 39 -21.88 14.85 19.58
CA TRP A 39 -20.81 15.84 19.44
C TRP A 39 -19.48 15.31 19.97
N ASN A 40 -19.47 14.68 21.15
CA ASN A 40 -18.27 14.08 21.74
C ASN A 40 -17.69 12.96 20.87
N ILE A 41 -18.53 12.04 20.38
CA ILE A 41 -18.10 10.95 19.50
C ILE A 41 -17.48 11.51 18.21
N ARG A 42 -18.08 12.54 17.60
CA ARG A 42 -17.53 13.20 16.41
C ARG A 42 -16.19 13.87 16.69
N ALA A 43 -16.04 14.55 17.83
CA ALA A 43 -14.80 15.20 18.22
C ALA A 43 -13.67 14.19 18.46
N GLU A 44 -13.95 13.11 19.20
CA GLU A 44 -12.99 12.02 19.44
C GLU A 44 -12.59 11.32 18.15
N THR A 45 -13.56 11.02 17.27
CA THR A 45 -13.29 10.40 15.97
C THR A 45 -12.44 11.31 15.08
N SER A 46 -12.73 12.61 15.05
CA SER A 46 -11.96 13.60 14.30
C SER A 46 -10.52 13.70 14.81
N ASN A 47 -10.31 13.74 16.12
CA ASN A 47 -8.99 13.76 16.74
C ASN A 47 -8.20 12.47 16.45
N ALA A 48 -8.86 11.31 16.52
CA ALA A 48 -8.26 10.03 16.17
C ALA A 48 -7.84 10.01 14.69
N LEU A 49 -8.70 10.49 13.78
CA LEU A 49 -8.40 10.60 12.35
C LEU A 49 -7.23 11.55 12.09
N HIS A 50 -7.19 12.69 12.78
CA HIS A 50 -6.12 13.67 12.68
C HIS A 50 -4.78 13.08 13.13
N ASN A 51 -4.76 12.35 14.25
CA ASN A 51 -3.57 11.67 14.75
C ASN A 51 -3.09 10.55 13.81
N ILE A 52 -4.01 9.78 13.22
CA ILE A 52 -3.69 8.79 12.18
C ILE A 52 -3.07 9.50 10.97
N THR A 53 -3.66 10.61 10.52
CA THR A 53 -3.18 11.38 9.36
C THR A 53 -1.78 11.95 9.59
N ILE A 54 -1.51 12.52 10.77
CA ILE A 54 -0.17 13.02 11.15
C ILE A 54 0.85 11.89 11.19
N ASN A 55 0.52 10.76 11.81
CA ASN A 55 1.43 9.61 11.87
C ASN A 55 1.70 9.03 10.48
N HIS A 56 0.69 8.96 9.62
CA HIS A 56 0.84 8.51 8.24
C HIS A 56 1.72 9.48 7.42
N SER A 57 1.57 10.79 7.64
CA SER A 57 2.39 11.83 7.00
C SER A 57 3.86 11.75 7.42
N ASN A 58 4.13 11.56 8.72
CA ASN A 58 5.49 11.43 9.26
C ASN A 58 6.20 10.14 8.82
N VAL A 59 5.46 9.03 8.72
CA VAL A 59 5.99 7.77 8.20
C VAL A 59 6.27 7.90 6.69
N ASN A 60 5.38 8.53 5.93
CA ASN A 60 5.56 8.77 4.50
C ASN A 60 6.72 9.73 4.19
N SER A 61 6.92 10.78 4.98
CA SER A 61 8.01 11.74 4.77
C SER A 61 9.38 11.10 5.05
N LYS A 62 9.49 10.26 6.10
CA LYS A 62 10.71 9.51 6.43
C LYS A 62 11.04 8.42 5.40
N LEU A 63 10.04 7.67 4.94
CA LEU A 63 10.21 6.68 3.88
C LEU A 63 10.59 7.33 2.55
N LYS A 64 9.98 8.48 2.22
CA LYS A 64 10.27 9.25 1.00
C LYS A 64 11.69 9.82 1.02
N SER A 65 12.16 10.37 2.15
CA SER A 65 13.53 10.86 2.26
C SER A 65 14.56 9.73 2.16
N GLU A 66 14.30 8.55 2.74
CA GLU A 66 15.18 7.38 2.60
C GLU A 66 15.21 6.83 1.16
N THR A 67 14.09 6.86 0.43
CA THR A 67 14.06 6.43 -0.98
C THR A 67 14.69 7.45 -1.92
N GLU A 68 14.46 8.74 -1.71
CA GLU A 68 15.10 9.81 -2.50
C GLU A 68 16.61 9.85 -2.28
N THR A 69 17.08 9.57 -1.06
CA THR A 69 18.51 9.44 -0.75
C THR A 69 19.12 8.23 -1.44
N LYS A 70 18.44 7.07 -1.41
CA LYS A 70 18.87 5.87 -2.16
C LYS A 70 18.89 6.10 -3.68
N LEU A 71 17.94 6.86 -4.22
CA LEU A 71 17.86 7.21 -5.65
C LEU A 71 18.90 8.26 -6.08
N SER A 72 19.24 9.19 -5.19
CA SER A 72 20.31 10.17 -5.40
C SER A 72 21.68 9.48 -5.39
N ASN A 73 21.93 8.63 -4.39
CA ASN A 73 23.13 7.82 -4.32
C ASN A 73 23.21 6.90 -5.54
N LEU A 74 22.09 6.31 -5.98
CA LEU A 74 22.01 5.54 -7.23
C LEU A 74 22.43 6.35 -8.45
N LYS A 75 21.96 7.59 -8.63
CA LYS A 75 22.35 8.39 -9.81
C LYS A 75 23.83 8.74 -9.78
N GLN A 76 24.37 8.98 -8.59
CA GLN A 76 25.79 9.23 -8.36
C GLN A 76 26.62 7.95 -8.60
N ASP A 77 26.16 6.80 -8.13
CA ASP A 77 26.77 5.50 -8.34
C ASP A 77 26.70 5.10 -9.82
N ILE A 78 25.56 5.25 -10.50
CA ILE A 78 25.41 5.02 -11.95
C ILE A 78 26.37 5.90 -12.76
N SER A 79 26.58 7.16 -12.34
CA SER A 79 27.56 8.05 -12.97
C SER A 79 29.00 7.58 -12.80
N ILE A 80 29.31 6.90 -11.69
CA ILE A 80 30.62 6.28 -11.41
C ILE A 80 30.76 4.92 -12.12
N ILE A 81 29.63 4.22 -12.34
CA ILE A 81 29.54 2.86 -12.88
C ILE A 81 29.66 2.79 -14.41
N LYS A 82 29.67 3.93 -15.12
CA LYS A 82 29.69 4.01 -16.59
C LYS A 82 30.79 3.16 -17.26
N ASP A 83 31.87 2.88 -16.53
CA ASP A 83 33.05 2.17 -17.04
C ASP A 83 33.26 0.77 -16.44
N ASN A 84 32.34 0.23 -15.61
CA ASN A 84 32.55 -1.04 -14.91
C ASN A 84 31.30 -1.94 -14.87
N SER A 85 31.24 -2.92 -15.77
CA SER A 85 30.08 -3.81 -15.94
C SER A 85 29.74 -4.65 -14.71
N ASP A 86 30.73 -4.94 -13.86
CA ASP A 86 30.58 -5.90 -12.77
C ASP A 86 29.89 -5.25 -11.56
N ILE A 87 30.10 -3.94 -11.37
CA ILE A 87 29.41 -3.15 -10.35
C ILE A 87 27.92 -2.96 -10.73
N SER A 88 27.62 -2.76 -12.01
CA SER A 88 26.24 -2.69 -12.52
C SER A 88 25.44 -3.96 -12.20
N GLN A 89 26.07 -5.12 -12.31
CA GLN A 89 25.45 -6.42 -12.04
C GLN A 89 25.22 -6.66 -10.55
N PHE A 90 26.19 -6.31 -9.69
CA PHE A 90 26.01 -6.37 -8.24
C PHE A 90 24.82 -5.51 -7.77
N TYR A 91 24.74 -4.31 -8.32
CA TYR A 91 23.69 -3.37 -7.98
C TYR A 91 22.30 -3.83 -8.46
N HIS A 92 22.23 -4.40 -9.67
CA HIS A 92 21.01 -5.04 -10.18
C HIS A 92 20.53 -6.15 -9.25
N ASP A 93 21.41 -7.05 -8.81
CA ASP A 93 21.07 -8.16 -7.92
C ASP A 93 20.48 -7.67 -6.58
N SER A 94 21.04 -6.59 -6.02
CA SER A 94 20.53 -5.96 -4.79
C SER A 94 19.09 -5.47 -4.95
N ILE A 95 18.80 -4.66 -5.97
CA ILE A 95 17.43 -4.18 -6.25
C ILE A 95 16.50 -5.36 -6.55
N TYR A 96 17.00 -6.39 -7.21
CA TYR A 96 16.19 -7.54 -7.58
C TYR A 96 15.68 -8.31 -6.34
N LYS A 97 16.48 -8.41 -5.28
CA LYS A 97 16.04 -8.99 -4.00
C LYS A 97 14.88 -8.21 -3.36
N ASP A 98 14.88 -6.89 -3.51
CA ASP A 98 13.75 -6.06 -3.03
C ASP A 98 12.48 -6.33 -3.84
N LEU A 99 12.60 -6.58 -5.15
CA LEU A 99 11.49 -7.02 -5.99
C LEU A 99 10.96 -8.39 -5.54
N GLU A 100 11.82 -9.38 -5.33
CA GLU A 100 11.39 -10.70 -4.86
C GLU A 100 10.61 -10.63 -3.55
N LYS A 101 11.11 -9.85 -2.60
CA LYS A 101 10.43 -9.63 -1.33
C LYS A 101 9.08 -8.97 -1.55
N TYR A 102 9.00 -7.98 -2.44
CA TYR A 102 7.73 -7.34 -2.80
C TYR A 102 6.74 -8.35 -3.39
N VAL A 103 7.13 -9.15 -4.36
CA VAL A 103 6.24 -10.13 -4.98
C VAL A 103 5.80 -11.19 -3.98
N SER A 104 6.72 -11.66 -3.13
CA SER A 104 6.42 -12.65 -2.07
C SER A 104 5.34 -12.13 -1.12
N ILE A 105 5.40 -10.85 -0.73
CA ILE A 105 4.38 -10.22 0.13
C ILE A 105 3.04 -10.09 -0.61
N ASN A 106 3.02 -9.64 -1.85
CA ASN A 106 1.77 -9.35 -2.58
C ASN A 106 1.06 -10.63 -3.05
N LEU A 107 1.81 -11.63 -3.48
CA LEU A 107 1.27 -12.90 -3.95
C LEU A 107 1.17 -13.95 -2.84
N LYS A 108 1.64 -13.63 -1.62
CA LYS A 108 1.72 -14.56 -0.47
C LYS A 108 2.45 -15.87 -0.82
N ILE A 109 3.46 -15.78 -1.68
CA ILE A 109 4.31 -16.90 -2.08
C ILE A 109 5.56 -16.88 -1.21
N LYS A 110 5.81 -17.97 -0.49
CA LYS A 110 7.08 -18.19 0.19
C LYS A 110 8.08 -18.75 -0.81
N ASP A 111 9.29 -18.18 -0.84
CA ASP A 111 10.41 -18.61 -1.71
C ASP A 111 10.07 -18.56 -3.22
N ILE A 112 10.03 -17.33 -3.77
CA ILE A 112 9.66 -17.10 -5.17
C ILE A 112 10.68 -17.69 -6.14
N THR A 113 10.19 -18.47 -7.11
CA THR A 113 11.02 -19.00 -8.20
C THR A 113 11.16 -18.00 -9.36
N SER A 114 12.22 -18.11 -10.16
CA SER A 114 12.41 -17.26 -11.35
C SER A 114 11.24 -17.33 -12.34
N LYS A 115 10.59 -18.50 -12.46
CA LYS A 115 9.41 -18.68 -13.32
C LYS A 115 8.21 -17.85 -12.80
N GLN A 116 7.91 -17.94 -11.51
CA GLN A 116 6.81 -17.19 -10.91
C GLN A 116 7.03 -15.69 -10.99
N LEU A 117 8.28 -15.25 -10.85
CA LEU A 117 8.62 -13.84 -10.98
C LEU A 117 8.51 -13.34 -12.43
N ASP A 118 8.91 -14.15 -13.41
CA ASP A 118 8.73 -13.84 -14.82
C ASP A 118 7.25 -13.74 -15.21
N GLU A 119 6.42 -14.63 -14.68
CA GLU A 119 4.96 -14.56 -14.80
C GLU A 119 4.39 -13.32 -14.13
N PHE A 120 4.89 -12.92 -12.97
CA PHE A 120 4.47 -11.68 -12.31
C PHE A 120 4.78 -10.44 -13.14
N LEU A 121 6.01 -10.32 -13.64
CA LEU A 121 6.44 -9.20 -14.47
C LEU A 121 5.62 -9.12 -15.77
N HIS A 122 5.32 -10.26 -16.36
CA HIS A 122 4.54 -10.32 -17.58
C HIS A 122 3.03 -10.09 -17.36
N ASN A 123 2.42 -10.80 -16.42
CA ASN A 123 0.96 -10.80 -16.28
C ASN A 123 0.44 -9.61 -15.48
N ILE A 124 1.19 -9.15 -14.47
CA ILE A 124 0.75 -8.04 -13.61
C ILE A 124 1.25 -6.70 -14.13
N TYR A 125 2.51 -6.64 -14.56
CA TYR A 125 3.15 -5.39 -15.02
C TYR A 125 3.27 -5.27 -16.55
N LEU A 126 2.73 -6.24 -17.29
CA LEU A 126 2.69 -6.23 -18.76
C LEU A 126 4.07 -6.04 -19.41
N ILE A 127 5.12 -6.56 -18.77
CA ILE A 127 6.47 -6.52 -19.32
C ILE A 127 6.61 -7.65 -20.35
N GLU A 128 7.01 -7.31 -21.56
CA GLU A 128 7.15 -8.27 -22.65
C GLU A 128 8.29 -9.28 -22.40
N LYS A 129 8.08 -10.52 -22.86
CA LYS A 129 9.10 -11.58 -22.85
C LYS A 129 9.88 -11.54 -24.17
N ASP A 130 10.78 -10.57 -24.27
CA ASP A 130 11.55 -10.26 -25.49
C ASP A 130 12.99 -10.82 -25.46
N LYS A 131 13.48 -11.24 -24.29
CA LYS A 131 14.81 -11.85 -24.14
C LYS A 131 14.73 -13.36 -24.20
N THR A 132 15.50 -13.95 -25.11
CA THR A 132 15.53 -15.39 -25.29
C THR A 132 16.79 -15.96 -24.65
N ARG A 133 16.63 -17.07 -23.94
CA ARG A 133 17.72 -17.85 -23.38
C ARG A 133 17.62 -19.30 -23.83
N LYS A 134 18.74 -19.98 -24.06
CA LYS A 134 18.77 -21.43 -24.22
C LYS A 134 19.06 -22.11 -22.87
N ILE A 135 18.25 -23.10 -22.53
CA ILE A 135 18.45 -24.01 -21.39
C ILE A 135 18.29 -25.42 -21.92
N ASP A 136 19.32 -26.27 -21.79
CA ASP A 136 19.29 -27.66 -22.25
C ASP A 136 18.82 -27.80 -23.71
N GLY A 137 19.27 -26.88 -24.58
CA GLY A 137 18.89 -26.83 -26.01
C GLY A 137 17.49 -26.30 -26.31
N LYS A 138 16.72 -25.85 -25.30
CA LYS A 138 15.40 -25.25 -25.48
C LYS A 138 15.45 -23.73 -25.35
N GLU A 139 14.82 -23.03 -26.30
CA GLU A 139 14.66 -21.59 -26.24
C GLU A 139 13.51 -21.20 -25.30
N ILE A 140 13.82 -20.36 -24.31
CA ILE A 140 12.90 -19.86 -23.31
C ILE A 140 12.90 -18.34 -23.39
N LYS A 141 11.72 -17.77 -23.66
CA LYS A 141 11.51 -16.32 -23.61
C LYS A 141 11.27 -15.87 -22.18
N LEU A 142 12.01 -14.84 -21.78
CA LEU A 142 12.02 -14.25 -20.45
C LEU A 142 11.85 -12.73 -20.58
N THR A 143 11.33 -12.13 -19.52
CA THR A 143 11.39 -10.68 -19.35
C THR A 143 12.84 -10.24 -19.13
N LEU A 144 13.17 -9.02 -19.57
CA LEU A 144 14.51 -8.45 -19.42
C LEU A 144 15.06 -8.53 -17.97
N PRO A 145 14.30 -8.23 -16.90
CA PRO A 145 14.81 -8.35 -15.54
C PRO A 145 15.21 -9.79 -15.17
N VAL A 146 14.41 -10.78 -15.57
CA VAL A 146 14.68 -12.19 -15.26
C VAL A 146 15.88 -12.70 -16.04
N TYR A 147 16.04 -12.27 -17.30
CA TYR A 147 17.22 -12.57 -18.11
C TYR A 147 18.52 -12.12 -17.42
N ILE A 148 18.58 -10.85 -16.99
CA ILE A 148 19.79 -10.27 -16.37
C ILE A 148 20.11 -10.97 -15.05
N ARG A 149 19.10 -11.23 -14.20
CA ARG A 149 19.33 -11.97 -12.96
C ARG A 149 19.85 -13.38 -13.24
N HIS A 150 19.30 -14.05 -14.23
CA HIS A 150 19.75 -15.39 -14.53
C HIS A 150 21.20 -15.40 -15.01
N PHE A 151 21.61 -14.40 -15.80
CA PHE A 151 23.00 -14.22 -16.20
C PHE A 151 23.91 -13.98 -14.98
N SER A 152 23.52 -13.12 -14.03
CA SER A 152 24.35 -12.81 -12.86
C SER A 152 24.63 -14.03 -11.96
N HIS A 153 23.68 -14.96 -11.85
CA HIS A 153 23.83 -16.17 -11.03
C HIS A 153 24.53 -17.33 -11.77
N HIS A 154 24.54 -17.30 -13.10
CA HIS A 154 25.12 -18.36 -13.92
C HIS A 154 25.95 -17.78 -15.09
N PRO A 155 27.05 -17.06 -14.79
CA PRO A 155 27.81 -16.33 -15.79
C PRO A 155 28.59 -17.22 -16.77
N THR A 156 28.78 -18.50 -16.45
CA THR A 156 29.55 -19.47 -17.23
C THR A 156 28.71 -20.37 -18.14
N ASN A 157 27.37 -20.24 -18.11
CA ASN A 157 26.51 -21.01 -19.01
C ASN A 157 26.65 -20.44 -20.43
N GLU A 158 27.06 -21.28 -21.39
CA GLU A 158 27.47 -20.93 -22.77
C GLU A 158 26.43 -20.20 -23.64
N ASP A 159 25.21 -19.99 -23.15
CA ASP A 159 24.06 -19.74 -24.03
C ASP A 159 23.55 -18.29 -24.11
N ASN A 160 24.24 -17.30 -23.52
CA ASN A 160 23.77 -15.91 -23.51
C ASN A 160 24.88 -14.87 -23.72
N GLU A 161 24.61 -13.87 -24.58
CA GLU A 161 25.40 -12.65 -24.63
C GLU A 161 25.32 -11.91 -23.28
N LYS A 162 26.47 -11.44 -22.76
CA LYS A 162 26.50 -10.62 -21.55
C LYS A 162 25.54 -9.44 -21.72
N PRO A 163 24.60 -9.20 -20.78
CA PRO A 163 23.66 -8.08 -20.91
C PRO A 163 24.44 -6.78 -21.04
N LYS A 164 24.05 -5.96 -22.01
CA LYS A 164 24.66 -4.65 -22.23
C LYS A 164 24.36 -3.74 -21.04
N ILE A 165 25.22 -2.75 -20.82
CA ILE A 165 25.03 -1.80 -19.73
C ILE A 165 23.67 -1.08 -19.87
N GLU A 166 23.26 -0.73 -21.09
CA GLU A 166 21.95 -0.08 -21.31
C GLU A 166 20.77 -1.00 -20.92
N GLU A 167 20.92 -2.31 -21.11
CA GLU A 167 19.90 -3.30 -20.74
C GLU A 167 19.80 -3.45 -19.23
N ILE A 168 20.94 -3.45 -18.53
CA ILE A 168 20.98 -3.43 -17.07
C ILE A 168 20.31 -2.15 -16.54
N GLN A 169 20.62 -0.99 -17.11
CA GLN A 169 19.99 0.29 -16.74
C GLN A 169 18.48 0.30 -17.01
N LYS A 170 18.05 -0.21 -18.17
CA LYS A 170 16.63 -0.34 -18.52
C LYS A 170 15.92 -1.26 -17.52
N SER A 171 16.52 -2.40 -17.18
CA SER A 171 15.97 -3.31 -16.18
C SER A 171 15.88 -2.66 -14.80
N ILE A 172 16.91 -1.96 -14.34
CA ILE A 172 16.87 -1.24 -13.06
C ILE A 172 15.72 -0.24 -13.06
N SER A 173 15.56 0.53 -14.13
CA SER A 173 14.48 1.51 -14.28
C SER A 173 13.09 0.85 -14.18
N ILE A 174 12.91 -0.30 -14.83
CA ILE A 174 11.68 -1.10 -14.75
C ILE A 174 11.41 -1.53 -13.30
N ILE A 175 12.39 -2.15 -12.63
CA ILE A 175 12.21 -2.68 -11.28
C ILE A 175 11.93 -1.55 -10.28
N LEU A 176 12.64 -0.42 -10.38
CA LEU A 176 12.39 0.74 -9.53
C LEU A 176 11.00 1.32 -9.77
N ASN A 177 10.53 1.38 -11.01
CA ASN A 177 9.16 1.84 -11.31
C ASN A 177 8.12 0.92 -10.63
N ILE A 178 8.29 -0.40 -10.72
CA ILE A 178 7.45 -1.38 -10.03
C ILE A 178 7.43 -1.13 -8.52
N LEU A 179 8.62 -0.99 -7.91
CA LEU A 179 8.76 -0.79 -6.48
C LEU A 179 8.21 0.57 -6.02
N ASN A 180 8.25 1.60 -6.88
CA ASN A 180 7.76 2.95 -6.56
C ASN A 180 6.25 3.11 -6.79
N ASN A 181 5.66 2.37 -7.73
CA ASN A 181 4.21 2.29 -7.94
C ASN A 181 3.48 1.48 -6.84
N LYS A 182 4.18 1.18 -5.73
CA LYS A 182 3.61 0.72 -4.45
C LYS A 182 2.65 1.72 -3.79
N LYS A 183 2.58 2.96 -4.27
CA LYS A 183 1.87 4.07 -3.62
C LYS A 183 0.52 4.33 -4.24
#